data_AF-A0A936GSB7-F1
#
_entry.id   AF-A0A936GSB7-F1
#
_cell.length_a   1.000
_cell.length_b   1.000
_cell.length_c   1.000
_cell.angle_alpha   90.00
_cell.angle_beta   90.00
_cell.angle_gamma   90.00
#
_symmetry.space_group_name_H-M   'P 1'
#
loop_
_entity.id
_entity.type
_entity.pdbx_description
1 polymer ?
#
loop_
_entity_poly.entity_id
_entity_poly.type
_entity_poly.pdbx_seq_one_letter_code
_entity_poly.pdbx_strand_id
1 'polypeptide(L)'
;MKTKVVLWGENASNEKILLAMELLERDNKVMLYVFPLEVATEDFYQSLLDLWREGKHVDFPQPHQVIERPLSVSESLLPEDIKVERTDLISRAQAEWHFVVLSAKLYEMYKTELDELKDKIDKLSDYDDKLWADAKGFWTKVQDQVKEQNLFKEHSAILKERTNILFDKLKDLKKNLQNEFEKTSADVSARFMEEIKEIEEKLEKGLGLKPLFEQMKSIQEKYYKAQMTKDDRKNVWDKLDGTFKALKDKKPAGGGGGNREYDKSRLQARYDGLVDTIGKMEKSILRDKQDLEFQVKKIEQTDGQLEMQIRKAKLKMLEERINSKNDKLQDMYKVKKELEDRRSKDEQRRVVEEKRNEAKEVVKQKIASGIEAAKEERETMADLLENAATRIKESKGGKKPSMLDNLKESITETFEDVVDTVKAVAEVAEDKIENAVDALDDKMDVAEDKVESMLESVGDKLGITKEKLQSVADAVEEKMDIIEDKVEDVIDSITSSDKDKDSEKEA
;
A
#
# COMPACT_ATOMS: atom_id res chain seq x y z
N MET A 1 -17.69 -34.61 46.38
CA MET A 1 -18.55 -35.81 46.39
C MET A 1 -18.12 -36.67 47.57
N LYS A 2 -19.02 -37.46 48.16
CA LYS A 2 -18.66 -38.30 49.33
C LYS A 2 -18.05 -39.62 48.85
N THR A 3 -16.89 -39.98 49.35
CA THR A 3 -16.17 -41.23 49.03
C THR A 3 -16.56 -42.39 49.94
N LYS A 4 -17.48 -42.15 50.89
CA LYS A 4 -17.93 -43.11 51.89
C LYS A 4 -19.44 -43.16 51.98
N VAL A 5 -19.98 -44.38 52.05
CA VAL A 5 -21.42 -44.64 52.12
C VAL A 5 -21.69 -45.67 53.21
N VAL A 6 -22.76 -45.45 53.97
CA VAL A 6 -23.19 -46.34 55.05
C VAL A 6 -24.67 -46.63 54.86
N LEU A 7 -25.05 -47.91 54.88
CA LEU A 7 -26.45 -48.34 54.70
C LEU A 7 -26.72 -49.71 55.33
N TRP A 8 -28.00 -49.99 55.53
CA TRP A 8 -28.46 -51.31 55.96
C TRP A 8 -28.74 -52.20 54.75
N GLY A 9 -28.48 -53.51 54.91
CA GLY A 9 -28.78 -54.54 53.92
C GLY A 9 -29.11 -55.87 54.58
N GLU A 10 -29.22 -56.91 53.76
CA GLU A 10 -29.49 -58.29 54.14
C GLU A 10 -28.44 -59.22 53.50
N ASN A 11 -27.99 -60.24 54.24
CA ASN A 11 -27.12 -61.29 53.73
C ASN A 11 -27.92 -62.41 53.01
N ALA A 12 -27.23 -63.41 52.46
CA ALA A 12 -27.85 -64.57 51.80
C ALA A 12 -28.81 -65.39 52.71
N SER A 13 -28.69 -65.26 54.04
CA SER A 13 -29.56 -65.88 55.04
C SER A 13 -30.74 -64.99 55.45
N ASN A 14 -30.95 -63.84 54.80
CA ASN A 14 -31.93 -62.80 55.13
C ASN A 14 -31.74 -62.19 56.54
N GLU A 15 -30.53 -62.19 57.07
CA GLU A 15 -30.20 -61.50 58.31
C GLU A 15 -29.79 -60.06 58.01
N LYS A 16 -30.27 -59.12 58.83
CA LYS A 16 -29.96 -57.70 58.68
C LYS A 16 -28.50 -57.42 59.02
N ILE A 17 -27.81 -56.71 58.12
CA ILE A 17 -26.40 -56.35 58.23
C ILE A 17 -26.22 -54.85 57.99
N LEU A 18 -25.21 -54.27 58.65
CA LEU A 18 -24.78 -52.90 58.41
C LEU A 18 -23.58 -52.90 57.46
N LEU A 19 -23.66 -52.11 56.40
CA LEU A 19 -22.64 -51.99 55.36
C LEU A 19 -21.99 -50.61 55.44
N ALA A 20 -20.67 -50.57 55.47
CA ALA A 20 -19.89 -49.37 55.29
C ALA A 20 -18.95 -49.55 54.08
N MET A 21 -19.03 -48.64 53.11
CA MET A 21 -18.24 -48.70 51.87
C MET A 21 -17.35 -47.48 51.74
N GLU A 22 -16.10 -47.68 51.35
CA GLU A 22 -15.10 -46.63 51.15
C GLU A 22 -14.41 -46.78 49.79
N LEU A 23 -14.34 -45.69 49.03
CA LEU A 23 -13.57 -45.60 47.80
C LEU A 23 -12.10 -45.29 48.10
N LEU A 24 -11.22 -46.18 47.65
CA LEU A 24 -9.78 -45.94 47.54
C LEU A 24 -9.48 -45.41 46.14
N GLU A 25 -9.50 -44.07 46.00
CA GLU A 25 -9.43 -43.37 44.72
C GLU A 25 -8.20 -43.75 43.87
N ARG A 26 -7.03 -43.83 44.51
CA ARG A 26 -5.75 -44.11 43.84
C ARG A 26 -5.67 -45.51 43.26
N ASP A 27 -6.21 -46.48 43.98
CA ASP A 27 -6.14 -47.89 43.60
C ASP A 27 -7.34 -48.35 42.77
N ASN A 28 -8.33 -47.47 42.56
CA ASN A 28 -9.60 -47.79 41.90
C ASN A 28 -10.33 -48.98 42.56
N LYS A 29 -10.33 -48.99 43.89
CA LYS A 29 -10.88 -50.08 44.71
C LYS A 29 -11.93 -49.55 45.67
N VAL A 30 -12.89 -50.39 46.00
CA VAL A 30 -13.89 -50.16 47.02
C VAL A 30 -13.71 -51.18 48.13
N MET A 31 -13.57 -50.68 49.35
CA MET A 31 -13.55 -51.48 50.57
C MET A 31 -14.96 -51.55 51.13
N LEU A 32 -15.50 -52.76 51.25
CA LEU A 32 -16.79 -53.04 51.85
C LEU A 32 -16.57 -53.70 53.21
N TYR A 33 -17.04 -53.03 54.26
CA TYR A 33 -17.05 -53.53 55.62
C TYR A 33 -18.47 -53.98 55.96
N VAL A 34 -18.61 -55.25 56.34
CA VAL A 34 -19.89 -55.89 56.65
C VAL A 34 -19.94 -56.21 58.13
N PHE A 35 -20.93 -55.65 58.82
CA PHE A 35 -21.13 -55.79 60.26
C PHE A 35 -22.44 -56.56 60.52
N PRO A 36 -22.40 -57.69 61.26
CA PRO A 36 -23.60 -58.37 61.73
C PRO A 36 -24.45 -57.49 62.66
N LEU A 37 -25.74 -57.79 62.78
CA LEU A 37 -26.67 -57.04 63.63
C LEU A 37 -26.23 -56.96 65.10
N GLU A 38 -25.56 -58.01 65.61
CA GLU A 38 -25.10 -58.10 67.01
C GLU A 38 -24.16 -56.97 67.41
N VAL A 39 -23.36 -56.46 66.46
CA VAL A 39 -22.37 -55.40 66.70
C VAL A 39 -22.81 -54.04 66.14
N ALA A 40 -23.85 -54.02 65.31
CA ALA A 40 -24.37 -52.82 64.65
C ALA A 40 -25.31 -52.01 65.57
N THR A 41 -24.77 -51.52 66.69
CA THR A 41 -25.49 -50.66 67.63
C THR A 41 -25.88 -49.31 67.01
N GLU A 42 -26.92 -48.67 67.55
CA GLU A 42 -27.40 -47.38 67.04
C GLU A 42 -26.34 -46.27 67.18
N ASP A 43 -25.61 -46.25 68.30
CA ASP A 43 -24.49 -45.33 68.53
C ASP A 43 -23.37 -45.52 67.49
N PHE A 44 -23.05 -46.78 67.18
CA PHE A 44 -22.05 -47.09 66.15
C PHE A 44 -22.53 -46.64 64.76
N TYR A 45 -23.79 -46.89 64.41
CA TYR A 45 -24.37 -46.41 63.15
C TYR A 45 -24.30 -44.89 63.01
N GLN A 46 -24.65 -44.14 64.07
CA GLN A 46 -24.54 -42.68 64.09
C GLN A 46 -23.07 -42.22 63.96
N SER A 47 -22.14 -42.88 64.65
CA SER A 47 -20.71 -42.58 64.53
C SER A 47 -20.19 -42.75 63.10
N LEU A 48 -20.65 -43.78 62.38
CA LEU A 48 -20.30 -43.98 60.98
C LEU A 48 -20.89 -42.89 60.08
N LEU A 49 -22.11 -42.44 60.36
CA LEU A 49 -22.78 -41.40 59.57
C LEU A 49 -22.16 -40.01 59.74
N ASP A 50 -21.79 -39.63 60.96
CA ASP A 50 -21.37 -38.26 61.29
C ASP A 50 -19.85 -38.09 61.30
N LEU A 51 -19.11 -39.11 61.71
CA LEU A 51 -17.66 -39.05 61.83
C LEU A 51 -16.98 -39.73 60.63
N TRP A 52 -17.28 -41.01 60.40
CA TRP A 52 -16.56 -41.79 59.41
C TRP A 52 -16.79 -41.30 57.98
N ARG A 53 -18.04 -40.97 57.61
CA ARG A 53 -18.37 -40.41 56.28
C ARG A 53 -17.71 -39.07 55.97
N GLU A 54 -17.35 -38.31 57.01
CA GLU A 54 -16.62 -37.05 56.90
C GLU A 54 -15.09 -37.25 56.96
N GLY A 55 -14.63 -38.51 56.96
CA GLY A 55 -13.21 -38.87 56.94
C GLY A 55 -12.55 -38.89 58.32
N LYS A 56 -13.31 -38.79 59.41
CA LYS A 56 -12.78 -38.91 60.78
C LYS A 56 -12.62 -40.39 61.16
N HIS A 57 -11.71 -40.64 62.10
CA HIS A 57 -11.46 -42.00 62.61
C HIS A 57 -12.64 -42.52 63.43
N VAL A 58 -13.01 -43.77 63.20
CA VAL A 58 -14.03 -44.52 63.97
C VAL A 58 -13.52 -45.95 64.14
N ASP A 59 -13.54 -46.46 65.36
CA ASP A 59 -13.13 -47.84 65.66
C ASP A 59 -14.22 -48.83 65.22
N PHE A 60 -13.82 -49.86 64.47
CA PHE A 60 -14.73 -50.87 63.94
C PHE A 60 -14.88 -52.04 64.91
N PRO A 61 -16.11 -52.37 65.36
CA PRO A 61 -16.34 -53.48 66.28
C PRO A 61 -16.07 -54.83 65.59
N GLN A 62 -15.71 -55.84 66.39
CA GLN A 62 -15.58 -57.23 65.93
C GLN A 62 -16.78 -58.07 66.42
N PRO A 63 -17.29 -59.02 65.61
CA PRO A 63 -16.78 -59.44 64.30
C PRO A 63 -17.26 -58.53 63.15
N HIS A 64 -16.38 -58.27 62.18
CA HIS A 64 -16.74 -57.68 60.88
C HIS A 64 -15.98 -58.36 59.75
N GLN A 65 -16.56 -58.38 58.56
CA GLN A 65 -15.92 -58.88 57.35
C GLN A 65 -15.46 -57.72 56.47
N VAL A 66 -14.30 -57.87 55.83
CA VAL A 66 -13.77 -56.91 54.86
C VAL A 66 -13.75 -57.57 53.49
N ILE A 67 -14.35 -56.91 52.50
CA ILE A 67 -14.41 -57.36 51.11
C ILE A 67 -13.82 -56.24 50.25
N GLU A 68 -12.80 -56.57 49.47
CA GLU A 68 -12.20 -55.66 48.50
C GLU A 68 -12.79 -55.94 47.12
N ARG A 69 -13.24 -54.90 46.41
CA ARG A 69 -13.74 -55.02 45.04
C ARG A 69 -13.17 -53.93 44.13
N PRO A 70 -12.88 -54.23 42.85
CA PRO A 70 -12.55 -53.20 41.89
C PRO A 70 -13.78 -52.35 41.58
N LEU A 71 -13.58 -51.05 41.38
CA LEU A 71 -14.64 -50.18 40.91
C LEU A 71 -14.78 -50.35 39.38
N SER A 72 -15.92 -50.93 38.96
CA SER A 72 -16.26 -51.19 37.56
C SER A 72 -17.60 -50.55 37.19
N VAL A 73 -17.74 -50.11 35.93
CA VAL A 73 -19.00 -49.50 35.42
C VAL A 73 -20.05 -50.59 35.18
N SER A 74 -19.62 -51.81 34.89
CA SER A 74 -20.49 -52.93 34.52
C SER A 74 -20.84 -53.85 35.70
N GLU A 75 -20.03 -53.84 36.76
CA GLU A 75 -20.25 -54.70 37.93
C GLU A 75 -20.80 -53.91 39.11
N SER A 76 -21.64 -54.56 39.91
CA SER A 76 -22.18 -53.96 41.15
C SER A 76 -21.08 -53.73 42.19
N LEU A 77 -21.24 -52.67 42.99
CA LEU A 77 -20.42 -52.42 44.19
C LEU A 77 -20.61 -53.50 45.26
N LEU A 78 -21.77 -54.16 45.27
CA LEU A 78 -22.13 -55.18 46.24
C LEU A 78 -21.98 -56.59 45.63
N PRO A 79 -21.50 -57.58 46.41
CA PRO A 79 -21.58 -58.99 46.05
C PRO A 79 -23.02 -59.44 45.78
N GLU A 80 -23.20 -60.50 44.97
CA GLU A 80 -24.53 -61.07 44.67
C GLU A 80 -25.27 -61.55 45.94
N ASP A 81 -24.52 -61.91 46.97
CA ASP A 81 -25.02 -62.41 48.26
C ASP A 81 -25.57 -61.33 49.19
N ILE A 82 -25.43 -60.05 48.83
CA ILE A 82 -25.86 -58.91 49.67
C ILE A 82 -26.94 -58.11 48.96
N LYS A 83 -28.12 -58.03 49.60
CA LYS A 83 -29.26 -57.24 49.11
C LYS A 83 -29.43 -55.99 49.95
N VAL A 84 -29.85 -54.90 49.31
CA VAL A 84 -30.05 -53.61 49.99
C VAL A 84 -31.36 -52.99 49.52
N GLU A 85 -32.12 -52.42 50.44
CA GLU A 85 -33.41 -51.78 50.12
C GLU A 85 -33.21 -50.51 49.28
N ARG A 86 -32.17 -49.72 49.60
CA ARG A 86 -31.84 -48.47 48.90
C ARG A 86 -30.82 -48.68 47.78
N THR A 87 -31.23 -49.37 46.72
CA THR A 87 -30.39 -49.61 45.53
C THR A 87 -30.01 -48.31 44.81
N ASP A 88 -30.83 -47.28 44.91
CA ASP A 88 -30.61 -45.95 44.34
C ASP A 88 -29.32 -45.28 44.87
N LEU A 89 -29.03 -45.45 46.17
CA LEU A 89 -27.78 -44.95 46.75
C LEU A 89 -26.56 -45.64 46.17
N ILE A 90 -26.65 -46.95 45.94
CA ILE A 90 -25.53 -47.74 45.45
C ILE A 90 -25.21 -47.30 44.03
N SER A 91 -26.22 -47.20 43.17
CA SER A 91 -26.04 -46.72 41.80
C SER A 91 -25.52 -45.28 41.75
N ARG A 92 -26.02 -44.39 42.64
CA ARG A 92 -25.49 -43.01 42.75
C ARG A 92 -24.03 -43.00 43.21
N ALA A 93 -23.72 -43.75 44.27
CA ALA A 93 -22.35 -43.84 44.79
C ALA A 93 -21.41 -44.40 43.73
N GLN A 94 -21.82 -45.44 43.01
CA GLN A 94 -21.06 -46.01 41.90
C GLN A 94 -20.76 -44.96 40.83
N ALA A 95 -21.76 -44.21 40.38
CA ALA A 95 -21.57 -43.16 39.37
C ALA A 95 -20.67 -42.01 39.88
N GLU A 96 -20.91 -41.51 41.11
CA GLU A 96 -20.10 -40.46 41.73
C GLU A 96 -18.65 -40.90 41.93
N TRP A 97 -18.42 -42.14 42.37
CA TRP A 97 -17.09 -42.68 42.61
C TRP A 97 -16.33 -42.92 41.32
N HIS A 98 -17.00 -43.39 40.26
CA HIS A 98 -16.40 -43.46 38.93
C HIS A 98 -15.93 -42.10 38.47
N PHE A 99 -16.78 -41.08 38.62
CA PHE A 99 -16.40 -39.72 38.28
C PHE A 99 -15.21 -39.23 39.11
N VAL A 100 -15.19 -39.46 40.43
CA VAL A 100 -14.07 -39.10 41.31
C VAL A 100 -12.75 -39.72 40.83
N VAL A 101 -12.74 -41.03 40.57
CA VAL A 101 -11.53 -41.74 40.09
C VAL A 101 -11.08 -41.22 38.73
N LEU A 102 -12.02 -41.06 37.78
CA LEU A 102 -11.69 -40.57 36.44
C LEU A 102 -11.16 -39.14 36.46
N SER A 103 -11.77 -38.27 37.27
CA SER A 103 -11.31 -36.88 37.45
C SER A 103 -9.91 -36.81 38.08
N ALA A 104 -9.63 -37.67 39.07
CA ALA A 104 -8.31 -37.77 39.69
C ALA A 104 -7.24 -38.29 38.70
N LYS A 105 -7.56 -39.31 37.90
CA LYS A 105 -6.68 -39.83 36.85
C LYS A 105 -6.40 -38.78 35.77
N LEU A 106 -7.45 -38.06 35.33
CA LEU A 106 -7.33 -36.97 34.36
C LEU A 106 -6.42 -35.85 34.88
N TYR A 107 -6.57 -35.49 36.16
CA TYR A 107 -5.71 -34.51 36.81
C TYR A 107 -4.24 -34.97 36.85
N GLU A 108 -3.95 -36.20 37.26
CA GLU A 108 -2.56 -36.71 37.30
C GLU A 108 -1.93 -36.80 35.90
N MET A 109 -2.72 -37.13 34.87
CA MET A 109 -2.27 -37.09 33.47
C MET A 109 -1.86 -35.67 33.06
N TYR A 110 -2.72 -34.67 33.30
CA TYR A 110 -2.40 -33.27 32.96
C TYR A 110 -1.26 -32.70 33.81
N LYS A 111 -1.16 -33.11 35.06
CA LYS A 111 -0.05 -32.73 35.93
C LYS A 111 1.27 -33.26 35.39
N THR A 112 1.29 -34.50 34.89
CA THR A 112 2.48 -35.08 34.24
C THR A 112 2.83 -34.35 32.95
N GLU A 113 1.86 -34.11 32.05
CA GLU A 113 2.07 -33.34 30.82
C GLU A 113 2.59 -31.92 31.11
N LEU A 114 2.09 -31.28 32.17
CA LEU A 114 2.51 -29.96 32.60
C LEU A 114 3.92 -29.95 33.19
N ASP A 115 4.28 -30.99 33.97
CA ASP A 115 5.62 -31.15 34.51
C ASP A 115 6.64 -31.42 33.38
N GLU A 116 6.27 -32.17 32.33
CA GLU A 116 7.11 -32.31 31.12
C GLU A 116 7.30 -30.99 30.36
N LEU A 117 6.24 -30.20 30.21
CA LEU A 117 6.32 -28.86 29.61
C LEU A 117 7.21 -27.93 30.44
N LYS A 118 7.08 -27.99 31.76
CA LYS A 118 7.92 -27.25 32.68
C LYS A 118 9.40 -27.62 32.50
N ASP A 119 9.73 -28.90 32.45
CA ASP A 119 11.11 -29.35 32.29
C ASP A 119 11.72 -28.91 30.96
N LYS A 120 10.91 -28.81 29.89
CA LYS A 120 11.36 -28.27 28.59
C LYS A 120 11.61 -26.78 28.68
N ILE A 121 10.71 -26.02 29.31
CA ILE A 121 10.82 -24.56 29.46
C ILE A 121 11.98 -24.19 30.39
N ASP A 122 12.19 -24.94 31.46
CA ASP A 122 13.27 -24.69 32.44
C ASP A 122 14.66 -24.93 31.84
N LYS A 123 14.76 -25.68 30.74
CA LYS A 123 16.01 -25.92 29.99
C LYS A 123 16.26 -24.89 28.89
N LEU A 124 15.32 -23.98 28.61
CA LEU A 124 15.50 -22.96 27.58
C LEU A 124 16.46 -21.87 28.05
N SER A 125 17.46 -21.57 27.21
CA SER A 125 18.23 -20.33 27.29
C SER A 125 17.50 -19.15 26.65
N ASP A 126 16.81 -19.43 25.55
CA ASP A 126 16.20 -18.44 24.67
C ASP A 126 14.71 -18.72 24.48
N TYR A 127 13.97 -17.70 24.07
CA TYR A 127 12.55 -17.83 23.80
C TYR A 127 12.27 -18.74 22.59
N ASP A 128 11.32 -19.66 22.75
CA ASP A 128 10.87 -20.59 21.72
C ASP A 128 9.36 -20.42 21.47
N ASP A 129 9.00 -20.03 20.24
CA ASP A 129 7.62 -19.89 19.78
C ASP A 129 6.83 -21.21 19.79
N LYS A 130 7.51 -22.35 19.59
CA LYS A 130 6.89 -23.67 19.61
C LYS A 130 6.44 -24.03 21.02
N LEU A 131 7.30 -23.84 22.02
CA LEU A 131 6.94 -24.13 23.41
C LEU A 131 5.87 -23.17 23.95
N TRP A 132 5.84 -21.93 23.46
CA TRP A 132 4.71 -21.03 23.70
C TRP A 132 3.39 -21.54 23.10
N ALA A 133 3.43 -22.08 21.88
CA ALA A 133 2.26 -22.70 21.26
C ALA A 133 1.81 -23.97 22.01
N ASP A 134 2.75 -24.81 22.43
CA ASP A 134 2.48 -26.03 23.20
C ASP A 134 1.83 -25.70 24.56
N ALA A 135 2.34 -24.69 25.29
CA ALA A 135 1.74 -24.23 26.55
C ALA A 135 0.31 -23.70 26.37
N LYS A 136 0.04 -22.96 25.28
CA LYS A 136 -1.34 -22.54 24.92
C LYS A 136 -2.23 -23.72 24.58
N GLY A 137 -1.70 -24.70 23.84
CA GLY A 137 -2.41 -25.93 23.51
C GLY A 137 -2.81 -26.69 24.77
N PHE A 138 -1.87 -26.91 25.68
CA PHE A 138 -2.13 -27.50 26.99
C PHE A 138 -3.21 -26.74 27.76
N TRP A 139 -3.08 -25.41 27.87
CA TRP A 139 -4.06 -24.61 28.59
C TRP A 139 -5.46 -24.73 27.99
N THR A 140 -5.57 -24.77 26.66
CA THR A 140 -6.85 -24.97 25.97
C THR A 140 -7.46 -26.32 26.35
N LYS A 141 -6.68 -27.41 26.35
CA LYS A 141 -7.15 -28.74 26.80
C LYS A 141 -7.69 -28.69 28.23
N VAL A 142 -6.95 -28.08 29.16
CA VAL A 142 -7.39 -27.95 30.56
C VAL A 142 -8.67 -27.12 30.66
N GLN A 143 -8.77 -26.01 29.93
CA GLN A 143 -9.97 -25.18 29.92
C GLN A 143 -11.20 -25.94 29.42
N ASP A 144 -11.05 -26.76 28.39
CA ASP A 144 -12.17 -27.54 27.86
C ASP A 144 -12.66 -28.57 28.88
N GLN A 145 -11.75 -29.25 29.58
CA GLN A 145 -12.12 -30.17 30.66
C GLN A 145 -12.77 -29.48 31.87
N VAL A 146 -12.41 -28.21 32.14
CA VAL A 146 -13.06 -27.40 33.18
C VAL A 146 -14.47 -26.97 32.75
N LYS A 147 -14.66 -26.59 31.48
CA LYS A 147 -15.99 -26.25 30.93
C LYS A 147 -16.92 -27.46 30.96
N GLU A 148 -16.39 -28.63 30.62
CA GLU A 148 -17.10 -29.92 30.65
C GLU A 148 -17.35 -30.44 32.08
N GLN A 149 -16.82 -29.75 33.10
CA GLN A 149 -16.91 -30.15 34.52
C GLN A 149 -16.30 -31.53 34.82
N ASN A 150 -15.32 -31.98 34.02
CA ASN A 150 -14.61 -33.25 34.23
C ASN A 150 -13.51 -33.16 35.30
N LEU A 151 -13.15 -31.95 35.71
CA LEU A 151 -12.15 -31.67 36.74
C LEU A 151 -12.78 -31.01 37.96
N PHE A 152 -12.35 -31.43 39.15
CA PHE A 152 -12.67 -30.70 40.38
C PHE A 152 -12.08 -29.28 40.35
N LYS A 153 -12.80 -28.35 40.98
CA LYS A 153 -12.41 -26.93 41.03
C LYS A 153 -10.99 -26.75 41.59
N GLU A 154 -10.63 -27.51 42.62
CA GLU A 154 -9.28 -27.48 43.22
C GLU A 154 -8.20 -27.91 42.22
N HIS A 155 -8.40 -29.05 41.54
CA HIS A 155 -7.50 -29.54 40.50
C HIS A 155 -7.32 -28.52 39.38
N SER A 156 -8.42 -27.90 38.92
CA SER A 156 -8.37 -26.88 37.87
C SER A 156 -7.59 -25.63 38.30
N ALA A 157 -7.71 -25.22 39.57
CA ALA A 157 -7.00 -24.07 40.11
C ALA A 157 -5.49 -24.32 40.17
N ILE A 158 -5.08 -25.53 40.60
CA ILE A 158 -3.67 -25.93 40.65
C ILE A 158 -3.06 -25.96 39.25
N LEU A 159 -3.74 -26.58 38.28
CA LEU A 159 -3.27 -26.62 36.89
C LEU A 159 -3.13 -25.21 36.31
N LYS A 160 -4.14 -24.35 36.51
CA LYS A 160 -4.11 -22.96 36.06
C LYS A 160 -2.91 -22.19 36.63
N GLU A 161 -2.68 -22.29 37.94
CA GLU A 161 -1.59 -21.57 38.59
C GLU A 161 -0.23 -22.02 38.05
N ARG A 162 -0.02 -23.33 37.96
CA ARG A 162 1.22 -23.89 37.39
C ARG A 162 1.42 -23.48 35.93
N THR A 163 0.37 -23.47 35.12
CA THR A 163 0.43 -23.01 33.73
C THR A 163 0.77 -21.52 33.62
N ASN A 164 0.23 -20.67 34.50
CA ASN A 164 0.59 -19.25 34.54
C ASN A 164 2.07 -19.03 34.81
N ILE A 165 2.65 -19.78 35.76
CA ILE A 165 4.08 -19.73 36.07
C ILE A 165 4.92 -20.02 34.81
N LEU A 166 4.52 -21.00 34.00
CA LEU A 166 5.22 -21.31 32.74
C LEU A 166 5.10 -20.16 31.71
N PHE A 167 3.92 -19.55 31.59
CA PHE A 167 3.74 -18.41 30.70
C PHE A 167 4.57 -17.21 31.12
N ASP A 168 4.69 -16.95 32.42
CA ASP A 168 5.47 -15.82 32.92
C ASP A 168 6.97 -16.02 32.65
N LYS A 169 7.50 -17.24 32.85
CA LYS A 169 8.87 -17.58 32.42
C LYS A 169 9.11 -17.36 30.93
N LEU A 170 8.19 -17.82 30.07
CA LEU A 170 8.32 -17.63 28.62
C LEU A 170 8.23 -16.15 28.21
N LYS A 171 7.40 -15.35 28.88
CA LYS A 171 7.33 -13.89 28.66
C LYS A 171 8.64 -13.21 29.04
N ASP A 172 9.26 -13.63 30.14
CA ASP A 172 10.56 -13.09 30.57
C ASP A 172 11.65 -13.41 29.55
N LEU A 173 11.72 -14.65 29.06
CA LEU A 173 12.63 -15.03 27.97
C LEU A 173 12.38 -14.20 26.70
N LYS A 174 11.12 -13.97 26.34
CA LYS A 174 10.77 -13.15 25.17
C LYS A 174 11.21 -11.70 25.34
N LYS A 175 11.06 -11.15 26.54
CA LYS A 175 11.51 -9.79 26.86
C LYS A 175 13.03 -9.69 26.80
N ASN A 176 13.76 -10.71 27.27
CA ASN A 176 15.21 -10.75 27.16
C ASN A 176 15.67 -10.78 25.70
N LEU A 177 15.07 -11.64 24.86
CA LEU A 177 15.35 -11.69 23.42
C LEU A 177 15.11 -10.33 22.75
N GLN A 178 14.01 -9.65 23.10
CA GLN A 178 13.71 -8.33 22.57
C GLN A 178 14.77 -7.29 22.99
N ASN A 179 15.18 -7.29 24.26
CA ASN A 179 16.21 -6.37 24.76
C ASN A 179 17.58 -6.62 24.09
N GLU A 180 17.94 -7.88 23.84
CA GLU A 180 19.17 -8.22 23.12
C GLU A 180 19.11 -7.80 21.65
N PHE A 181 17.95 -7.97 21.02
CA PHE A 181 17.73 -7.49 19.66
C PHE A 181 17.82 -5.95 19.58
N GLU A 182 17.26 -5.23 20.55
CA GLU A 182 17.36 -3.78 20.64
C GLU A 182 18.81 -3.30 20.83
N LYS A 183 19.59 -3.97 21.69
CA LYS A 183 21.01 -3.66 21.86
C LYS A 183 21.81 -3.89 20.58
N THR A 184 21.64 -5.07 19.97
CA THR A 184 22.34 -5.40 18.72
C THR A 184 21.93 -4.47 17.57
N SER A 185 20.66 -4.09 17.50
CA SER A 185 20.17 -3.09 16.55
C SER A 185 20.79 -1.71 16.78
N ALA A 186 20.87 -1.25 18.04
CA ALA A 186 21.50 0.02 18.38
C ALA A 186 22.98 0.04 18.00
N ASP A 187 23.72 -1.05 18.26
CA ASP A 187 25.13 -1.19 17.86
C ASP A 187 25.31 -1.16 16.34
N VAL A 188 24.45 -1.86 15.60
CA VAL A 188 24.46 -1.87 14.13
C VAL A 188 24.12 -0.48 13.57
N SER A 189 23.11 0.18 14.15
CA SER A 189 22.70 1.53 13.81
C SER A 189 23.84 2.54 14.04
N ALA A 190 24.53 2.45 15.18
CA ALA A 190 25.69 3.28 15.49
C ALA A 190 26.83 3.10 14.47
N ARG A 191 27.12 1.86 14.06
CA ARG A 191 28.12 1.58 13.00
C ARG A 191 27.75 2.19 11.66
N PHE A 192 26.48 2.11 11.26
CA PHE A 192 26.02 2.77 10.03
C PHE A 192 26.14 4.29 10.13
N MET A 193 25.76 4.88 11.26
CA MET A 193 25.87 6.31 11.49
C MET A 193 27.33 6.78 11.44
N GLU A 194 28.27 5.99 11.95
CA GLU A 194 29.70 6.24 11.86
C GLU A 194 30.23 6.12 10.42
N GLU A 195 29.91 5.03 9.69
CA GLU A 195 30.31 4.86 8.28
C GLU A 195 29.76 6.01 7.40
N ILE A 196 28.52 6.45 7.64
CA ILE A 196 27.91 7.57 6.90
C ILE A 196 28.60 8.90 7.27
N LYS A 197 28.88 9.14 8.56
CA LYS A 197 29.57 10.35 9.03
C LYS A 197 30.97 10.47 8.44
N GLU A 198 31.72 9.36 8.34
CA GLU A 198 33.02 9.36 7.67
C GLU A 198 32.92 9.82 6.21
N ILE A 199 31.85 9.44 5.50
CA ILE A 199 31.63 9.89 4.11
C ILE A 199 31.28 11.39 4.09
N GLU A 200 30.48 11.88 5.03
CA GLU A 200 30.20 13.32 5.17
C GLU A 200 31.48 14.13 5.38
N GLU A 201 32.37 13.68 6.27
CA GLU A 201 33.65 14.34 6.51
C GLU A 201 34.56 14.31 5.27
N LYS A 202 34.59 13.19 4.52
CA LYS A 202 35.35 13.08 3.26
C LYS A 202 34.75 14.00 2.19
N LEU A 203 33.43 14.16 2.16
CA LEU A 203 32.71 15.06 1.26
C LEU A 203 32.98 16.53 1.59
N GLU A 204 33.13 16.89 2.86
CA GLU A 204 33.53 18.24 3.30
C GLU A 204 34.97 18.56 2.92
N LYS A 205 35.88 17.58 3.05
CA LYS A 205 37.30 17.71 2.67
C LYS A 205 37.55 17.76 1.15
N GLY A 206 36.49 17.71 0.33
CA GLY A 206 36.58 17.83 -1.13
C GLY A 206 37.18 16.62 -1.84
N LEU A 207 37.13 15.43 -1.21
CA LEU A 207 37.58 14.18 -1.85
C LEU A 207 36.66 13.80 -3.03
N GLY A 208 37.21 13.03 -3.99
CA GLY A 208 36.54 12.68 -5.23
C GLY A 208 35.14 12.07 -5.03
N LEU A 209 34.15 12.63 -5.72
CA LEU A 209 32.73 12.31 -5.53
C LEU A 209 32.34 10.91 -5.99
N LYS A 210 33.01 10.39 -7.03
CA LYS A 210 32.70 9.07 -7.61
C LYS A 210 33.02 7.92 -6.63
N PRO A 211 34.21 7.85 -6.01
CA PRO A 211 34.50 6.89 -4.94
C PRO A 211 33.52 6.97 -3.75
N LEU A 212 33.14 8.18 -3.32
CA LEU A 212 32.20 8.34 -2.20
C LEU A 212 30.79 7.84 -2.54
N PHE A 213 30.36 7.99 -3.80
CA PHE A 213 29.08 7.48 -4.25
C PHE A 213 29.04 5.95 -4.30
N GLU A 214 30.13 5.31 -4.73
CA GLU A 214 30.27 3.84 -4.70
C GLU A 214 30.31 3.30 -3.26
N GLN A 215 31.00 3.99 -2.35
CA GLN A 215 30.99 3.65 -0.92
C GLN A 215 29.59 3.76 -0.33
N MET A 216 28.85 4.83 -0.62
CA MET A 216 27.49 5.01 -0.11
C MET A 216 26.52 3.93 -0.65
N LYS A 217 26.68 3.50 -1.92
CA LYS A 217 25.94 2.36 -2.46
C LYS A 217 26.25 1.05 -1.71
N SER A 218 27.52 0.82 -1.37
CA SER A 218 27.90 -0.34 -0.57
C SER A 218 27.25 -0.33 0.82
N ILE A 219 27.20 0.83 1.48
CA ILE A 219 26.49 1.00 2.76
C ILE A 219 24.99 0.72 2.58
N GLN A 220 24.38 1.20 1.51
CA GLN A 220 22.97 0.95 1.20
C GLN A 220 22.66 -0.55 1.02
N GLU A 221 23.54 -1.30 0.34
CA GLU A 221 23.40 -2.75 0.21
C GLU A 221 23.52 -3.47 1.55
N LYS A 222 24.48 -3.07 2.40
CA LYS A 222 24.62 -3.60 3.77
C LYS A 222 23.37 -3.29 4.61
N TYR A 223 22.83 -2.07 4.49
CA TYR A 223 21.63 -1.62 5.21
C TYR A 223 20.42 -2.52 4.94
N TYR A 224 20.17 -2.89 3.67
CA TYR A 224 19.04 -3.76 3.33
C TYR A 224 19.17 -5.17 3.91
N LYS A 225 20.39 -5.64 4.18
CA LYS A 225 20.67 -6.95 4.78
C LYS A 225 20.69 -6.91 6.31
N ALA A 226 20.84 -5.73 6.90
CA ALA A 226 20.96 -5.57 8.35
C ALA A 226 19.63 -5.79 9.08
N GLN A 227 19.69 -6.59 10.14
CA GLN A 227 18.60 -6.77 11.08
C GLN A 227 18.65 -5.62 12.09
N MET A 228 17.61 -4.81 12.11
CA MET A 228 17.47 -3.66 13.01
C MET A 228 16.01 -3.53 13.41
N THR A 229 15.77 -2.86 14.53
CA THR A 229 14.44 -2.37 14.89
C THR A 229 13.92 -1.42 13.82
N LYS A 230 12.60 -1.28 13.75
CA LYS A 230 11.95 -0.39 12.79
C LYS A 230 12.42 1.06 12.94
N ASP A 231 12.63 1.51 14.19
CA ASP A 231 13.00 2.88 14.49
C ASP A 231 14.46 3.16 14.13
N ASP A 232 15.39 2.27 14.50
CA ASP A 232 16.79 2.38 14.08
C ASP A 232 16.94 2.34 12.56
N ARG A 233 16.20 1.42 11.92
CA ARG A 233 16.18 1.30 10.46
C ARG A 233 15.73 2.58 9.77
N LYS A 234 14.73 3.27 10.32
CA LYS A 234 14.26 4.55 9.80
C LYS A 234 15.32 5.63 9.99
N ASN A 235 15.90 5.73 11.18
CA ASN A 235 16.92 6.73 11.50
C ASN A 235 18.15 6.62 10.58
N VAL A 236 18.65 5.40 10.35
CA VAL A 236 19.76 5.15 9.42
C VAL A 236 19.38 5.51 7.99
N TRP A 237 18.16 5.19 7.55
CA TRP A 237 17.68 5.55 6.21
C TRP A 237 17.64 7.05 5.98
N ASP A 238 17.05 7.80 6.92
CA ASP A 238 16.92 9.26 6.79
C ASP A 238 18.30 9.93 6.67
N LYS A 239 19.30 9.42 7.41
CA LYS A 239 20.69 9.89 7.32
C LYS A 239 21.38 9.47 6.01
N LEU A 240 21.15 8.24 5.56
CA LEU A 240 21.70 7.72 4.30
C LEU A 240 21.11 8.44 3.07
N ASP A 241 19.80 8.72 3.06
CA ASP A 241 19.15 9.49 2.01
C ASP A 241 19.63 10.95 2.00
N GLY A 242 19.74 11.58 3.18
CA GLY A 242 20.27 12.93 3.32
C GLY A 242 21.69 13.08 2.77
N THR A 243 22.57 12.12 3.06
CA THR A 243 23.94 12.12 2.55
C THR A 243 24.02 11.84 1.05
N PHE A 244 23.19 10.96 0.51
CA PHE A 244 23.08 10.78 -0.94
C PHE A 244 22.65 12.05 -1.67
N LYS A 245 21.71 12.82 -1.11
CA LYS A 245 21.30 14.13 -1.65
C LYS A 245 22.46 15.11 -1.67
N ALA A 246 23.14 15.27 -0.53
CA ALA A 246 24.32 16.14 -0.43
C ALA A 246 25.44 15.77 -1.41
N LEU A 247 25.65 14.47 -1.66
CA LEU A 247 26.66 13.99 -2.61
C LEU A 247 26.28 14.27 -4.07
N LYS A 248 24.99 14.22 -4.40
CA LYS A 248 24.47 14.57 -5.75
C LYS A 248 24.62 16.06 -6.02
N ASP A 249 24.33 16.90 -5.04
CA ASP A 249 24.39 18.37 -5.19
C ASP A 249 25.82 18.88 -5.44
N LYS A 250 26.86 18.17 -4.97
CA LYS A 250 28.28 18.52 -5.19
C LYS A 250 28.89 17.96 -6.48
N LYS A 251 28.18 17.11 -7.25
CA LYS A 251 28.74 16.55 -8.49
C LYS A 251 28.89 17.65 -9.56
N PRO A 252 30.09 17.87 -10.14
CA PRO A 252 30.28 18.93 -11.11
C PRO A 252 29.41 18.66 -12.35
N ALA A 253 28.67 19.68 -12.75
CA ALA A 253 27.84 19.70 -13.94
C ALA A 253 28.71 19.42 -15.16
N GLY A 254 28.55 18.23 -15.73
CA GLY A 254 29.22 17.78 -16.93
C GLY A 254 28.32 16.79 -17.65
N GLY A 255 27.36 17.33 -18.40
CA GLY A 255 26.54 16.59 -19.37
C GLY A 255 25.05 16.66 -19.09
N GLY A 256 24.37 17.62 -19.72
CA GLY A 256 22.90 17.67 -19.83
C GLY A 256 22.30 18.90 -19.15
N GLY A 257 22.24 20.01 -19.90
CA GLY A 257 21.41 21.13 -19.53
C GLY A 257 19.93 20.74 -19.46
N GLY A 258 19.20 21.50 -18.66
CA GLY A 258 17.75 21.48 -18.63
C GLY A 258 17.20 21.13 -17.25
N ASN A 259 16.71 22.13 -16.53
CA ASN A 259 15.45 21.96 -15.83
C ASN A 259 14.63 23.26 -15.78
N ARG A 260 14.25 23.75 -16.96
CA ARG A 260 12.89 24.26 -17.16
C ARG A 260 11.91 23.06 -17.20
N GLU A 261 11.80 22.34 -16.08
CA GLU A 261 10.86 21.22 -15.93
C GLU A 261 10.15 21.29 -14.57
N TYR A 262 9.89 22.50 -14.10
CA TYR A 262 9.10 22.71 -12.91
C TYR A 262 7.59 22.48 -13.14
N ASP A 263 7.14 22.28 -14.38
CA ASP A 263 5.75 21.90 -14.71
C ASP A 263 5.56 20.44 -15.16
N LYS A 264 6.52 19.79 -15.84
CA LYS A 264 6.33 18.38 -16.26
C LYS A 264 6.46 17.37 -15.10
N SER A 265 7.28 17.69 -14.09
CA SER A 265 7.44 16.84 -12.91
C SER A 265 6.15 16.68 -12.10
N ARG A 266 5.30 17.71 -12.06
CA ARG A 266 4.09 17.71 -11.22
C ARG A 266 2.96 16.89 -11.82
N LEU A 267 2.74 16.97 -13.13
CA LEU A 267 1.72 16.16 -13.81
C LEU A 267 2.14 14.69 -13.83
N GLN A 268 3.43 14.41 -14.10
CA GLN A 268 4.00 13.06 -14.06
C GLN A 268 3.95 12.46 -12.65
N ALA A 269 4.32 13.22 -11.61
CA ALA A 269 4.21 12.76 -10.22
C ALA A 269 2.76 12.54 -9.76
N ARG A 270 1.80 13.34 -10.25
CA ARG A 270 0.36 13.12 -10.00
C ARG A 270 -0.14 11.85 -10.68
N TYR A 271 0.29 11.62 -11.92
CA TYR A 271 -0.03 10.40 -12.67
C TYR A 271 0.55 9.15 -11.98
N ASP A 272 1.83 9.17 -11.61
CA ASP A 272 2.50 8.04 -10.94
C ASP A 272 1.91 7.78 -9.54
N GLY A 273 1.57 8.85 -8.80
CA GLY A 273 0.87 8.74 -7.52
C GLY A 273 -0.55 8.17 -7.64
N LEU A 274 -1.28 8.52 -8.71
CA LEU A 274 -2.60 7.97 -9.00
C LEU A 274 -2.51 6.49 -9.36
N VAL A 275 -1.53 6.09 -10.18
CA VAL A 275 -1.29 4.69 -10.57
C VAL A 275 -0.95 3.82 -9.35
N ASP A 276 -0.08 4.29 -8.45
CA ASP A 276 0.22 3.57 -7.20
C ASP A 276 -1.03 3.45 -6.29
N THR A 277 -1.86 4.49 -6.24
CA THR A 277 -3.10 4.45 -5.45
C THR A 277 -4.14 3.49 -6.04
N ILE A 278 -4.26 3.45 -7.38
CA ILE A 278 -5.06 2.46 -8.11
C ILE A 278 -4.59 1.04 -7.77
N GLY A 279 -3.28 0.78 -7.85
CA GLY A 279 -2.72 -0.54 -7.51
C GLY A 279 -2.95 -0.96 -6.05
N LYS A 280 -2.93 0.00 -5.10
CA LYS A 280 -3.30 -0.25 -3.69
C LYS A 280 -4.80 -0.55 -3.53
N MET A 281 -5.66 0.14 -4.28
CA MET A 281 -7.11 -0.07 -4.28
C MET A 281 -7.47 -1.44 -4.87
N GLU A 282 -6.86 -1.83 -5.99
CA GLU A 282 -7.01 -3.16 -6.61
C GLU A 282 -6.62 -4.28 -5.65
N LYS A 283 -5.46 -4.17 -4.97
CA LYS A 283 -5.04 -5.13 -3.94
C LYS A 283 -6.00 -5.19 -2.76
N SER A 284 -6.60 -4.06 -2.39
CA SER A 284 -7.60 -3.96 -1.32
C SER A 284 -8.93 -4.63 -1.69
N ILE A 285 -9.37 -4.48 -2.95
CA ILE A 285 -10.54 -5.16 -3.50
C ILE A 285 -10.29 -6.67 -3.62
N LEU A 286 -9.09 -7.08 -4.04
CA LEU A 286 -8.73 -8.49 -4.16
C LEU A 286 -8.81 -9.23 -2.81
N ARG A 287 -8.30 -8.62 -1.74
CA ARG A 287 -8.43 -9.19 -0.39
C ARG A 287 -9.88 -9.30 0.06
N ASP A 288 -10.69 -8.27 -0.19
CA ASP A 288 -12.12 -8.30 0.15
C ASP A 288 -12.88 -9.39 -0.63
N LYS A 289 -12.54 -9.61 -1.91
CA LYS A 289 -13.10 -10.70 -2.72
C LYS A 289 -12.72 -12.07 -2.17
N GLN A 290 -11.47 -12.26 -1.74
CA GLN A 290 -11.02 -13.49 -1.08
C GLN A 290 -11.76 -13.74 0.25
N ASP A 291 -11.96 -12.69 1.05
CA ASP A 291 -12.75 -12.77 2.28
C ASP A 291 -14.21 -13.12 1.99
N LEU A 292 -14.79 -12.56 0.93
CA LEU A 292 -16.15 -12.85 0.49
C LEU A 292 -16.30 -14.32 0.06
N GLU A 293 -15.40 -14.82 -0.79
CA GLU A 293 -15.38 -16.23 -1.22
C GLU A 293 -15.22 -17.19 -0.04
N PHE A 294 -14.40 -16.81 0.95
CA PHE A 294 -14.23 -17.59 2.17
C PHE A 294 -15.53 -17.67 2.98
N GLN A 295 -16.26 -16.55 3.13
CA GLN A 295 -17.55 -16.57 3.83
C GLN A 295 -18.62 -17.36 3.08
N VAL A 296 -18.67 -17.27 1.74
CA VAL A 296 -19.59 -18.05 0.90
C VAL A 296 -19.38 -19.55 1.12
N LYS A 297 -18.14 -20.04 0.98
CA LYS A 297 -17.80 -21.46 1.19
C LYS A 297 -18.15 -21.96 2.60
N LYS A 298 -18.10 -21.07 3.59
CA LYS A 298 -18.48 -21.43 4.97
C LYS A 298 -19.98 -21.40 5.21
N ILE A 299 -20.73 -20.53 4.56
CA ILE A 299 -22.20 -20.56 4.61
C ILE A 299 -22.73 -21.89 4.05
N GLU A 300 -22.14 -22.39 2.97
CA GLU A 300 -22.49 -23.68 2.36
C GLU A 300 -22.21 -24.90 3.27
N GLN A 301 -21.30 -24.76 4.24
CA GLN A 301 -20.85 -25.82 5.15
C GLN A 301 -21.45 -25.72 6.56
N THR A 302 -22.27 -24.71 6.85
CA THR A 302 -22.74 -24.40 8.21
C THR A 302 -24.22 -24.72 8.39
N ASP A 303 -24.55 -25.62 9.31
CA ASP A 303 -25.93 -26.07 9.59
C ASP A 303 -26.69 -25.19 10.62
N GLY A 304 -26.01 -24.25 11.29
CA GLY A 304 -26.60 -23.39 12.33
C GLY A 304 -27.33 -22.16 11.77
N GLN A 305 -28.64 -22.01 12.05
CA GLN A 305 -29.47 -20.90 11.57
C GLN A 305 -28.93 -19.51 11.97
N LEU A 306 -28.43 -19.36 13.20
CA LEU A 306 -27.94 -18.08 13.72
C LEU A 306 -26.54 -17.73 13.16
N GLU A 307 -25.69 -18.74 12.98
CA GLU A 307 -24.38 -18.58 12.35
C GLU A 307 -24.50 -18.21 10.87
N MET A 308 -25.48 -18.80 10.18
CA MET A 308 -25.83 -18.44 8.80
C MET A 308 -26.29 -16.98 8.68
N GLN A 309 -27.09 -16.48 9.63
CA GLN A 309 -27.51 -15.07 9.65
C GLN A 309 -26.34 -14.11 9.87
N ILE A 310 -25.43 -14.40 10.80
CA ILE A 310 -24.22 -13.60 11.06
C ILE A 310 -23.32 -13.56 9.82
N ARG A 311 -23.12 -14.72 9.17
CA ARG A 311 -22.29 -14.82 7.95
C ARG A 311 -22.93 -14.09 6.78
N LYS A 312 -24.25 -14.16 6.61
CA LYS A 312 -24.98 -13.41 5.57
C LYS A 312 -24.88 -11.90 5.76
N ALA A 313 -24.93 -11.41 7.00
CA ALA A 313 -24.70 -9.99 7.31
C ALA A 313 -23.26 -9.57 6.97
N LYS A 314 -22.25 -10.37 7.32
CA LYS A 314 -20.84 -10.13 6.96
C LYS A 314 -20.62 -10.12 5.45
N LEU A 315 -21.27 -11.03 4.72
CA LEU A 315 -21.21 -11.11 3.27
C LEU A 315 -21.76 -9.82 2.65
N LYS A 316 -22.94 -9.36 3.08
CA LYS A 316 -23.54 -8.09 2.61
C LYS A 316 -22.64 -6.89 2.91
N MET A 317 -22.02 -6.83 4.09
CA MET A 317 -21.05 -5.77 4.42
C MET A 317 -19.79 -5.81 3.53
N LEU A 318 -19.30 -7.01 3.18
CA LEU A 318 -18.17 -7.17 2.26
C LEU A 318 -18.54 -6.76 0.83
N GLU A 319 -19.73 -7.14 0.35
CA GLU A 319 -20.26 -6.72 -0.95
C GLU A 319 -20.38 -5.20 -1.05
N GLU A 320 -21.00 -4.54 -0.06
CA GLU A 320 -21.13 -3.09 -0.02
C GLU A 320 -19.75 -2.40 0.00
N ARG A 321 -18.79 -2.97 0.74
CA ARG A 321 -17.41 -2.47 0.79
C ARG A 321 -16.68 -2.63 -0.56
N ILE A 322 -16.86 -3.77 -1.23
CA ILE A 322 -16.28 -4.04 -2.56
C ILE A 322 -16.89 -3.10 -3.60
N ASN A 323 -18.20 -2.93 -3.60
CA ASN A 323 -18.91 -2.03 -4.52
C ASN A 323 -18.43 -0.59 -4.34
N SER A 324 -18.39 -0.08 -3.10
CA SER A 324 -17.87 1.26 -2.82
C SER A 324 -16.41 1.45 -3.26
N LYS A 325 -15.57 0.42 -3.13
CA LYS A 325 -14.17 0.46 -3.61
C LYS A 325 -14.10 0.40 -5.14
N ASN A 326 -14.93 -0.40 -5.80
CA ASN A 326 -15.02 -0.46 -7.26
C ASN A 326 -15.49 0.87 -7.85
N ASP A 327 -16.48 1.52 -7.26
CA ASP A 327 -16.97 2.83 -7.71
C ASP A 327 -15.85 3.88 -7.64
N LYS A 328 -15.13 3.91 -6.51
CA LYS A 328 -13.95 4.78 -6.35
C LYS A 328 -12.85 4.43 -7.34
N LEU A 329 -12.59 3.15 -7.59
CA LEU A 329 -11.60 2.71 -8.56
C LEU A 329 -11.97 3.16 -9.98
N GLN A 330 -13.24 3.08 -10.37
CA GLN A 330 -13.73 3.59 -11.65
C GLN A 330 -13.52 5.10 -11.78
N ASP A 331 -13.81 5.87 -10.74
CA ASP A 331 -13.54 7.31 -10.75
C ASP A 331 -12.05 7.63 -10.84
N MET A 332 -11.20 6.83 -10.19
CA MET A 332 -9.74 6.96 -10.31
C MET A 332 -9.25 6.64 -11.73
N TYR A 333 -9.84 5.68 -12.43
CA TYR A 333 -9.52 5.41 -13.84
C TYR A 333 -10.00 6.52 -14.77
N LYS A 334 -11.14 7.17 -14.49
CA LYS A 334 -11.57 8.36 -15.25
C LYS A 334 -10.56 9.50 -15.11
N VAL A 335 -10.14 9.80 -13.88
CA VAL A 335 -9.12 10.83 -13.61
C VAL A 335 -7.77 10.44 -14.24
N LYS A 336 -7.42 9.14 -14.24
CA LYS A 336 -6.21 8.66 -14.92
C LYS A 336 -6.28 8.95 -16.41
N LYS A 337 -7.42 8.66 -17.04
CA LYS A 337 -7.64 8.93 -18.46
C LYS A 337 -7.58 10.43 -18.76
N GLU A 338 -8.20 11.28 -17.93
CA GLU A 338 -8.12 12.74 -18.07
C GLU A 338 -6.69 13.27 -17.95
N LEU A 339 -5.86 12.69 -17.08
CA LEU A 339 -4.44 13.05 -16.95
C LEU A 339 -3.61 12.57 -18.14
N GLU A 340 -3.91 11.38 -18.69
CA GLU A 340 -3.29 10.87 -19.92
C GLU A 340 -3.64 11.75 -21.13
N ASP A 341 -4.91 12.16 -21.26
CA ASP A 341 -5.40 13.02 -22.32
C ASP A 341 -4.83 14.45 -22.22
N ARG A 342 -4.64 14.98 -21.00
CA ARG A 342 -3.93 16.27 -20.81
C ARG A 342 -2.46 16.16 -21.18
N ARG A 343 -1.81 15.04 -20.84
CA ARG A 343 -0.40 14.81 -21.17
C ARG A 343 -0.18 14.68 -22.68
N SER A 344 -1.11 14.06 -23.41
CA SER A 344 -1.02 13.96 -24.87
C SER A 344 -1.27 15.32 -25.55
N LYS A 345 -2.21 16.12 -25.03
CA LYS A 345 -2.44 17.51 -25.49
C LYS A 345 -1.24 18.42 -25.23
N ASP A 346 -0.62 18.35 -24.06
CA ASP A 346 0.59 19.13 -23.74
C ASP A 346 1.77 18.72 -24.62
N GLU A 347 1.92 17.44 -24.95
CA GLU A 347 2.98 16.98 -25.85
C GLU A 347 2.74 17.40 -27.31
N GLN A 348 1.48 17.37 -27.78
CA GLN A 348 1.11 17.87 -29.11
C GLN A 348 1.33 19.38 -29.25
N ARG A 349 0.94 20.16 -28.24
CA ARG A 349 1.18 21.62 -28.23
C ARG A 349 2.66 21.96 -28.29
N ARG A 350 3.52 21.18 -27.62
CA ARG A 350 4.97 21.38 -27.63
C ARG A 350 5.62 21.08 -28.97
N VAL A 351 5.16 20.03 -29.66
CA VAL A 351 5.64 19.73 -31.02
C VAL A 351 5.23 20.82 -32.01
N VAL A 352 4.02 21.37 -31.88
CA VAL A 352 3.55 22.49 -32.71
C VAL A 352 4.30 23.79 -32.39
N GLU A 353 4.61 24.05 -31.13
CA GLU A 353 5.36 25.25 -30.71
C GLU A 353 6.84 25.19 -31.09
N GLU A 354 7.48 24.00 -31.05
CA GLU A 354 8.82 23.79 -31.60
C GLU A 354 8.85 24.00 -33.11
N LYS A 355 7.90 23.42 -33.86
CA LYS A 355 7.78 23.66 -35.31
C LYS A 355 7.48 25.13 -35.65
N ARG A 356 6.65 25.82 -34.84
CA ARG A 356 6.33 27.26 -35.00
C ARG A 356 7.56 28.14 -34.75
N ASN A 357 8.41 27.78 -33.79
CA ASN A 357 9.64 28.52 -33.50
C ASN A 357 10.73 28.28 -34.55
N GLU A 358 10.84 27.06 -35.07
CA GLU A 358 11.71 26.75 -36.21
C GLU A 358 11.30 27.51 -37.47
N ALA A 359 10.00 27.56 -37.81
CA ALA A 359 9.49 28.36 -38.92
C ALA A 359 9.73 29.87 -38.75
N LYS A 360 9.54 30.41 -37.53
CA LYS A 360 9.82 31.82 -37.22
C LYS A 360 11.30 32.19 -37.35
N GLU A 361 12.22 31.28 -36.99
CA GLU A 361 13.65 31.48 -37.15
C GLU A 361 14.05 31.45 -38.64
N VAL A 362 13.50 30.53 -39.43
CA VAL A 362 13.75 30.44 -40.88
C VAL A 362 13.24 31.68 -41.62
N VAL A 363 12.04 32.18 -41.28
CA VAL A 363 11.48 33.41 -41.85
C VAL A 363 12.29 34.64 -41.45
N LYS A 364 12.72 34.75 -40.19
CA LYS A 364 13.61 35.85 -39.74
C LYS A 364 14.96 35.84 -40.45
N GLN A 365 15.55 34.67 -40.70
CA GLN A 365 16.79 34.55 -41.44
C GLN A 365 16.62 34.93 -42.92
N LYS A 366 15.52 34.51 -43.57
CA LYS A 366 15.20 34.90 -44.96
C LYS A 366 14.94 36.42 -45.08
N ILE A 367 14.23 37.02 -44.12
CA ILE A 367 13.98 38.49 -44.07
C ILE A 367 15.28 39.27 -43.85
N ALA A 368 16.14 38.82 -42.94
CA ALA A 368 17.44 39.46 -42.72
C ALA A 368 18.31 39.44 -43.99
N SER A 369 18.34 38.31 -44.70
CA SER A 369 19.07 38.22 -45.98
C SER A 369 18.47 39.09 -47.09
N GLY A 370 17.16 39.29 -47.11
CA GLY A 370 16.49 40.18 -48.08
C GLY A 370 16.75 41.66 -47.80
N ILE A 371 16.78 42.07 -46.53
CA ILE A 371 17.08 43.45 -46.12
C ILE A 371 18.54 43.81 -46.41
N GLU A 372 19.48 42.87 -46.24
CA GLU A 372 20.89 43.06 -46.57
C GLU A 372 21.09 43.25 -48.08
N ALA A 373 20.40 42.44 -48.92
CA ALA A 373 20.45 42.55 -50.37
C ALA A 373 19.86 43.88 -50.89
N ALA A 374 18.72 44.32 -50.33
CA ALA A 374 18.10 45.60 -50.68
C ALA A 374 18.94 46.81 -50.23
N LYS A 375 19.80 46.65 -49.20
CA LYS A 375 20.72 47.69 -48.73
C LYS A 375 21.94 47.81 -49.66
N GLU A 376 22.47 46.70 -50.16
CA GLU A 376 23.54 46.70 -51.17
C GLU A 376 23.08 47.34 -52.48
N GLU A 377 21.85 47.08 -52.95
CA GLU A 377 21.31 47.74 -54.13
C GLU A 377 21.09 49.26 -53.93
N ARG A 378 20.68 49.69 -52.73
CA ARG A 378 20.57 51.13 -52.38
C ARG A 378 21.91 51.87 -52.41
N GLU A 379 22.99 51.24 -51.97
CA GLU A 379 24.33 51.86 -52.02
C GLU A 379 24.80 52.00 -53.48
N THR A 380 24.52 51.01 -54.35
CA THR A 380 24.87 51.10 -55.78
C THR A 380 24.08 52.16 -56.55
N MET A 381 22.80 52.39 -56.20
CA MET A 381 21.95 53.39 -56.85
C MET A 381 22.25 54.82 -56.38
N ALA A 382 22.69 54.99 -55.12
CA ALA A 382 23.12 56.27 -54.57
C ALA A 382 24.39 56.80 -55.27
N ASP A 383 25.35 55.92 -55.55
CA ASP A 383 26.59 56.25 -56.29
C ASP A 383 26.31 56.69 -57.74
N LEU A 384 25.25 56.16 -58.37
CA LEU A 384 24.81 56.56 -59.72
C LEU A 384 24.20 57.97 -59.74
N LEU A 385 23.44 58.34 -58.70
CA LEU A 385 22.80 59.65 -58.58
C LEU A 385 23.81 60.77 -58.23
N GLU A 386 24.83 60.47 -57.43
CA GLU A 386 25.90 61.43 -57.13
C GLU A 386 26.76 61.73 -58.38
N ASN A 387 26.97 60.73 -59.23
CA ASN A 387 27.61 60.87 -60.55
C ASN A 387 26.76 61.65 -61.57
N ALA A 388 25.42 61.66 -61.45
CA ALA A 388 24.53 62.44 -62.29
C ALA A 388 24.42 63.90 -61.86
N ALA A 389 24.38 64.17 -60.55
CA ALA A 389 24.29 65.52 -59.98
C ALA A 389 25.55 66.37 -60.24
N THR A 390 26.73 65.74 -60.28
CA THR A 390 27.99 66.41 -60.62
C THR A 390 28.04 66.87 -62.08
N ARG A 391 27.39 66.17 -63.01
CA ARG A 391 27.31 66.55 -64.43
C ARG A 391 26.38 67.73 -64.73
N ILE A 392 25.36 67.96 -63.90
CA ILE A 392 24.40 69.07 -64.09
C ILE A 392 24.97 70.41 -63.57
N LYS A 393 25.90 70.37 -62.60
CA LYS A 393 26.48 71.56 -61.96
C LYS A 393 27.47 72.34 -62.84
N GLU A 394 27.85 71.82 -64.00
CA GLU A 394 28.83 72.42 -64.92
C GLU A 394 28.26 73.33 -66.03
N SER A 395 26.94 73.50 -66.14
CA SER A 395 26.34 74.42 -67.14
C SER A 395 25.61 75.61 -66.51
N LYS A 396 26.22 76.80 -66.61
CA LYS A 396 25.75 78.09 -66.04
C LYS A 396 24.77 78.84 -66.96
N GLY A 397 23.70 79.38 -66.37
CA GLY A 397 23.35 80.81 -66.50
C GLY A 397 22.19 81.26 -67.43
N GLY A 398 21.01 81.54 -66.84
CA GLY A 398 20.36 82.87 -66.94
C GLY A 398 19.16 83.11 -67.90
N LYS A 399 17.92 83.03 -67.39
CA LYS A 399 16.87 84.10 -67.28
C LYS A 399 15.51 83.50 -66.85
N LYS A 400 14.84 84.20 -65.93
CA LYS A 400 13.66 83.87 -65.10
C LYS A 400 12.34 83.55 -65.88
N PRO A 401 11.16 83.37 -65.22
CA PRO A 401 10.75 82.42 -64.16
C PRO A 401 9.32 81.85 -64.44
N SER A 402 9.12 80.53 -64.56
CA SER A 402 7.77 79.93 -64.43
C SER A 402 7.77 78.39 -64.44
N MET A 403 8.89 77.74 -64.78
CA MET A 403 9.02 76.27 -64.84
C MET A 403 9.90 75.66 -63.72
N LEU A 404 10.58 76.48 -62.92
CA LEU A 404 11.42 75.99 -61.82
C LEU A 404 10.68 75.87 -60.49
N ASP A 405 9.59 76.61 -60.26
CA ASP A 405 8.76 76.39 -59.07
C ASP A 405 7.93 75.11 -59.22
N ASN A 406 7.35 74.85 -60.40
CA ASN A 406 6.63 73.59 -60.68
C ASN A 406 7.54 72.34 -60.69
N LEU A 407 8.83 72.48 -61.02
CA LEU A 407 9.77 71.35 -61.00
C LEU A 407 10.34 71.09 -59.60
N LYS A 408 10.42 72.12 -58.74
CA LYS A 408 10.84 71.95 -57.35
C LYS A 408 9.72 71.38 -56.49
N GLU A 409 8.47 71.78 -56.72
CA GLU A 409 7.30 71.18 -56.08
C GLU A 409 7.14 69.71 -56.54
N SER A 410 7.29 69.43 -57.84
CA SER A 410 7.17 68.06 -58.39
C SER A 410 8.33 67.11 -58.03
N ILE A 411 9.55 67.59 -57.73
CA ILE A 411 10.69 66.75 -57.31
C ILE A 411 10.74 66.57 -55.78
N THR A 412 10.20 67.52 -55.00
CA THR A 412 10.09 67.34 -53.54
C THR A 412 8.90 66.44 -53.19
N GLU A 413 7.77 66.57 -53.90
CA GLU A 413 6.63 65.64 -53.76
C GLU A 413 6.97 64.22 -54.21
N THR A 414 7.83 64.00 -55.22
CA THR A 414 8.19 62.63 -55.65
C THR A 414 9.28 61.95 -54.80
N PHE A 415 10.09 62.70 -54.06
CA PHE A 415 11.04 62.11 -53.08
C PHE A 415 10.37 61.85 -51.72
N GLU A 416 9.43 62.69 -51.28
CA GLU A 416 8.56 62.37 -50.14
C GLU A 416 7.56 61.25 -50.50
N ASP A 417 6.94 61.23 -51.70
CA ASP A 417 6.05 60.12 -52.09
C ASP A 417 6.78 58.78 -52.24
N VAL A 418 8.05 58.74 -52.67
CA VAL A 418 8.81 57.47 -52.80
C VAL A 418 9.39 57.02 -51.46
N VAL A 419 9.80 57.95 -50.58
CA VAL A 419 10.22 57.59 -49.22
C VAL A 419 9.03 57.25 -48.33
N ASP A 420 7.87 57.91 -48.49
CA ASP A 420 6.62 57.56 -47.83
C ASP A 420 5.93 56.37 -48.48
N THR A 421 6.07 56.07 -49.80
CA THR A 421 5.61 54.77 -50.35
C THR A 421 6.54 53.63 -50.00
N VAL A 422 7.85 53.82 -49.81
CA VAL A 422 8.75 52.74 -49.37
C VAL A 422 8.69 52.54 -47.85
N LYS A 423 8.50 53.61 -47.07
CA LYS A 423 8.21 53.51 -45.64
C LYS A 423 6.80 52.99 -45.41
N ALA A 424 5.81 53.40 -46.20
CA ALA A 424 4.49 52.78 -46.20
C ALA A 424 4.51 51.37 -46.80
N VAL A 425 5.37 50.97 -47.73
CA VAL A 425 5.46 49.57 -48.21
C VAL A 425 6.19 48.69 -47.20
N ALA A 426 7.17 49.23 -46.45
CA ALA A 426 7.81 48.52 -45.33
C ALA A 426 6.87 48.42 -44.11
N GLU A 427 6.16 49.48 -43.76
CA GLU A 427 5.18 49.54 -42.66
C GLU A 427 3.88 48.82 -43.05
N VAL A 428 3.45 48.81 -44.33
CA VAL A 428 2.32 48.01 -44.84
C VAL A 428 2.72 46.56 -45.11
N ALA A 429 4.00 46.25 -45.36
CA ALA A 429 4.47 44.86 -45.34
C ALA A 429 4.52 44.35 -43.90
N GLU A 430 5.04 45.13 -42.95
CA GLU A 430 5.06 44.78 -41.52
C GLU A 430 3.62 44.68 -40.97
N ASP A 431 2.75 45.65 -41.23
CA ASP A 431 1.34 45.63 -40.81
C ASP A 431 0.50 44.58 -41.57
N LYS A 432 0.72 44.31 -42.87
CA LYS A 432 -0.03 43.23 -43.57
C LYS A 432 0.49 41.85 -43.20
N ILE A 433 1.76 41.72 -42.83
CA ILE A 433 2.35 40.47 -42.33
C ILE A 433 1.91 40.25 -40.88
N GLU A 434 1.89 41.27 -40.03
CA GLU A 434 1.36 41.22 -38.66
C GLU A 434 -0.15 40.98 -38.67
N ASN A 435 -0.92 41.66 -39.53
CA ASN A 435 -2.35 41.36 -39.73
C ASN A 435 -2.59 39.99 -40.39
N ALA A 436 -1.68 39.46 -41.21
CA ALA A 436 -1.80 38.11 -41.76
C ALA A 436 -1.47 37.04 -40.70
N VAL A 437 -0.51 37.32 -39.81
CA VAL A 437 -0.12 36.48 -38.67
C VAL A 437 -1.19 36.52 -37.55
N ASP A 438 -1.78 37.68 -37.28
CA ASP A 438 -2.88 37.86 -36.34
C ASP A 438 -4.20 37.32 -36.91
N ALA A 439 -4.48 37.49 -38.21
CA ALA A 439 -5.61 36.81 -38.86
C ALA A 439 -5.39 35.30 -39.00
N LEU A 440 -4.15 34.80 -38.87
CA LEU A 440 -3.81 33.40 -38.74
C LEU A 440 -3.99 32.89 -37.31
N ASP A 441 -3.61 33.67 -36.28
CA ASP A 441 -3.90 33.37 -34.86
C ASP A 441 -5.42 33.36 -34.62
N ASP A 442 -6.18 34.37 -35.10
CA ASP A 442 -7.64 34.43 -34.98
C ASP A 442 -8.35 33.29 -35.74
N LYS A 443 -7.81 32.85 -36.89
CA LYS A 443 -8.38 31.71 -37.63
C LYS A 443 -7.94 30.35 -37.08
N MET A 444 -6.78 30.27 -36.42
CA MET A 444 -6.33 29.09 -35.69
C MET A 444 -7.12 28.91 -34.39
N ASP A 445 -7.39 29.97 -33.64
CA ASP A 445 -8.24 29.94 -32.45
C ASP A 445 -9.69 29.56 -32.82
N VAL A 446 -10.21 30.09 -33.93
CA VAL A 446 -11.52 29.67 -34.47
C VAL A 446 -11.51 28.21 -34.98
N ALA A 447 -10.38 27.69 -35.46
CA ALA A 447 -10.24 26.28 -35.81
C ALA A 447 -10.11 25.39 -34.57
N GLU A 448 -9.43 25.85 -33.52
CA GLU A 448 -9.29 25.17 -32.22
C GLU A 448 -10.66 25.07 -31.52
N ASP A 449 -11.46 26.14 -31.50
CA ASP A 449 -12.83 26.16 -30.98
C ASP A 449 -13.81 25.30 -31.80
N LYS A 450 -13.66 25.25 -33.13
CA LYS A 450 -14.47 24.36 -33.98
C LYS A 450 -14.10 22.90 -33.83
N VAL A 451 -12.82 22.60 -33.63
CA VAL A 451 -12.32 21.25 -33.33
C VAL A 451 -12.76 20.82 -31.93
N GLU A 452 -12.79 21.73 -30.95
CA GLU A 452 -13.28 21.49 -29.59
C GLU A 452 -14.80 21.21 -29.57
N SER A 453 -15.60 22.00 -30.31
CA SER A 453 -17.05 21.76 -30.46
C SER A 453 -17.38 20.49 -31.28
N MET A 454 -16.54 20.12 -32.25
CA MET A 454 -16.68 18.85 -32.98
C MET A 454 -16.23 17.64 -32.15
N LEU A 455 -15.22 17.78 -31.28
CA LEU A 455 -14.78 16.73 -30.35
C LEU A 455 -15.85 16.44 -29.28
N GLU A 456 -16.53 17.47 -28.75
CA GLU A 456 -17.67 17.29 -27.84
C GLU A 456 -18.87 16.65 -28.55
N SER A 457 -19.19 17.11 -29.77
CA SER A 457 -20.33 16.59 -30.56
C SER A 457 -20.14 15.14 -31.05
N VAL A 458 -18.90 14.73 -31.37
CA VAL A 458 -18.57 13.39 -31.88
C VAL A 458 -18.26 12.41 -30.74
N GLY A 459 -17.67 12.88 -29.65
CA GLY A 459 -17.40 12.09 -28.44
C GLY A 459 -18.66 11.51 -27.82
N ASP A 460 -19.77 12.27 -27.85
CA ASP A 460 -21.05 11.84 -27.30
C ASP A 460 -21.86 10.89 -28.20
N LYS A 461 -21.49 10.71 -29.48
CA LYS A 461 -22.36 9.97 -30.43
C LYS A 461 -21.84 8.68 -31.06
N LEU A 462 -20.53 8.43 -31.28
CA LEU A 462 -20.16 7.33 -32.20
C LEU A 462 -18.90 6.48 -31.93
N GLY A 463 -18.24 6.51 -30.76
CA GLY A 463 -17.23 5.51 -30.38
C GLY A 463 -16.20 5.13 -31.47
N ILE A 464 -15.43 6.10 -31.96
CA ILE A 464 -14.58 5.94 -33.16
C ILE A 464 -13.11 5.64 -32.80
N THR A 465 -12.50 4.72 -33.57
CA THR A 465 -11.14 4.17 -33.45
C THR A 465 -10.02 5.06 -34.01
N LYS A 466 -8.79 4.80 -33.53
CA LYS A 466 -7.50 5.51 -33.74
C LYS A 466 -7.14 5.88 -35.19
N GLU A 467 -7.62 5.15 -36.20
CA GLU A 467 -7.32 5.40 -37.61
C GLU A 467 -7.97 6.70 -38.16
N LYS A 468 -9.12 7.12 -37.61
CA LYS A 468 -9.76 8.37 -38.04
C LYS A 468 -9.16 9.63 -37.41
N LEU A 469 -8.52 9.49 -36.24
CA LEU A 469 -7.72 10.57 -35.64
C LEU A 469 -6.45 10.85 -36.45
N GLN A 470 -5.84 9.80 -37.00
CA GLN A 470 -4.69 9.92 -37.91
C GLN A 470 -5.07 10.70 -39.18
N SER A 471 -6.19 10.37 -39.82
CA SER A 471 -6.64 11.07 -41.03
C SER A 471 -7.01 12.55 -40.82
N VAL A 472 -7.33 12.96 -39.60
CA VAL A 472 -7.61 14.36 -39.27
C VAL A 472 -6.31 15.12 -39.02
N ALA A 473 -5.30 14.48 -38.41
CA ALA A 473 -3.96 15.04 -38.29
C ALA A 473 -3.30 15.22 -39.67
N ASP A 474 -3.41 14.22 -40.55
CA ASP A 474 -2.86 14.27 -41.91
C ASP A 474 -3.52 15.40 -42.75
N ALA A 475 -4.82 15.63 -42.58
CA ALA A 475 -5.55 16.71 -43.26
C ALA A 475 -5.25 18.12 -42.72
N VAL A 476 -4.73 18.22 -41.48
CA VAL A 476 -4.24 19.48 -40.91
C VAL A 476 -2.82 19.77 -41.39
N GLU A 477 -1.99 18.74 -41.53
CA GLU A 477 -0.64 18.84 -42.12
C GLU A 477 -0.72 19.29 -43.59
N GLU A 478 -1.57 18.67 -44.41
CA GLU A 478 -1.78 19.06 -45.82
C GLU A 478 -2.28 20.51 -45.98
N LYS A 479 -3.04 21.03 -45.00
CA LYS A 479 -3.51 22.42 -45.02
C LYS A 479 -2.48 23.42 -44.52
N MET A 480 -1.57 23.01 -43.64
CA MET A 480 -0.42 23.83 -43.25
C MET A 480 0.56 23.98 -44.42
N ASP A 481 0.82 22.90 -45.16
CA ASP A 481 1.68 22.94 -46.35
C ASP A 481 1.12 23.89 -47.42
N ILE A 482 -0.20 23.87 -47.67
CA ILE A 482 -0.86 24.81 -48.61
C ILE A 482 -0.78 26.27 -48.14
N ILE A 483 -0.67 26.51 -46.83
CA ILE A 483 -0.51 27.87 -46.27
C ILE A 483 0.94 28.31 -46.39
N GLU A 484 1.91 27.41 -46.19
CA GLU A 484 3.33 27.67 -46.39
C GLU A 484 3.62 28.01 -47.86
N ASP A 485 3.08 27.23 -48.81
CA ASP A 485 3.18 27.51 -50.25
C ASP A 485 2.56 28.87 -50.63
N LYS A 486 1.44 29.25 -50.01
CA LYS A 486 0.80 30.56 -50.28
C LYS A 486 1.56 31.73 -49.66
N VAL A 487 2.24 31.52 -48.54
CA VAL A 487 3.13 32.51 -47.94
C VAL A 487 4.38 32.66 -48.80
N GLU A 488 4.90 31.56 -49.37
CA GLU A 488 6.02 31.56 -50.30
C GLU A 488 5.63 32.25 -51.63
N ASP A 489 4.44 31.99 -52.20
CA ASP A 489 3.89 32.70 -53.36
C ASP A 489 3.72 34.22 -53.11
N VAL A 490 3.31 34.61 -51.90
CA VAL A 490 3.15 36.03 -51.53
C VAL A 490 4.52 36.69 -51.38
N ILE A 491 5.49 36.02 -50.77
CA ILE A 491 6.89 36.51 -50.66
C ILE A 491 7.54 36.60 -52.04
N ASP A 492 7.32 35.62 -52.92
CA ASP A 492 7.78 35.63 -54.31
C ASP A 492 7.09 36.73 -55.12
N SER A 493 5.80 37.01 -54.90
CA SER A 493 5.09 38.13 -55.54
C SER A 493 5.61 39.50 -55.08
N ILE A 494 5.99 39.62 -53.81
CA ILE A 494 6.56 40.86 -53.24
C ILE A 494 7.97 41.07 -53.79
N THR A 495 8.80 40.01 -53.85
CA THR A 495 10.18 40.08 -54.37
C THR A 495 10.28 40.13 -55.90
N SER A 496 9.28 39.64 -56.65
CA SER A 496 9.21 39.78 -58.12
C SER A 496 8.62 41.12 -58.57
N SER A 497 7.75 41.74 -57.76
CA SER A 497 7.18 43.06 -58.07
C SER A 497 8.19 44.22 -58.08
N ASP A 498 9.37 44.03 -57.47
CA ASP A 498 10.50 44.97 -57.55
C ASP A 498 11.41 44.70 -58.77
N LYS A 499 11.40 43.51 -59.38
CA LYS A 499 12.22 43.22 -60.58
C LYS A 499 11.60 43.68 -61.89
N ASP A 500 10.27 43.72 -61.99
CA ASP A 500 9.59 44.10 -63.24
C ASP A 500 9.48 45.62 -63.47
N LYS A 501 9.93 46.46 -62.53
CA LYS A 501 9.99 47.92 -62.73
C LYS A 501 11.36 48.44 -63.21
N ASP A 502 12.41 47.63 -63.16
CA ASP A 502 13.73 48.01 -63.69
C ASP A 502 13.97 47.53 -65.13
N SER A 503 13.16 46.59 -65.67
CA SER A 503 13.30 46.14 -67.07
C SER A 503 12.55 47.01 -68.11
N GLU A 504 11.83 48.06 -67.72
CA GLU A 504 11.14 48.98 -68.65
C GLU A 504 11.86 50.34 -68.84
N LYS A 505 13.10 50.49 -68.34
CA LYS A 505 13.94 51.70 -68.56
C LYS A 505 15.21 51.51 -69.37
N GLU A 506 15.44 50.34 -69.98
CA GLU A 506 16.41 50.17 -71.07
C GLU A 506 15.72 49.62 -72.33
N ALA A 507 14.94 50.48 -73.01
CA ALA A 507 14.61 50.36 -74.43
C ALA A 507 14.33 51.74 -75.04
#